data_AF-A0AAV5XPW3-F1
#
_entry.id   AF-A0AAV5XPW3-F1
#
_cell.length_a   1.000
_cell.length_b   1.000
_cell.length_c   1.000
_cell.angle_alpha   90.00
_cell.angle_beta   90.00
_cell.angle_gamma   90.00
#
_symmetry.space_group_name_H-M   'P 1'
#
loop_
_entity.id
_entity.type
_entity.pdbx_description
1 polymer ?
#
loop_
_entity_poly.entity_id
_entity_poly.type
_entity_poly.pdbx_seq_one_letter_code
_entity_poly.pdbx_strand_id
1 'polypeptide(L)'
;MSEREGASEASGGGALRDERQEKKRADAETRKRARAESARQSRIEELEARIASTEQAIREVEQTMATPGFYEDRTAAQPVIDRHQALMWEVGDLMHQWEQLQSASGLATPADV
;
A
#
# COMPACT_ATOMS: atom_id res chain seq x y z
N MET A 1 30.82 64.35 -8.35
CA MET A 1 30.00 64.03 -7.17
C MET A 1 29.30 62.72 -7.43
N SER A 2 29.66 61.74 -6.62
CA SER A 2 28.99 60.48 -6.26
C SER A 2 28.17 59.71 -7.29
N GLU A 3 28.76 58.60 -7.71
CA GLU A 3 28.10 57.32 -7.98
C GLU A 3 27.25 56.88 -6.78
N ARG A 4 26.01 56.41 -7.02
CA ARG A 4 25.36 55.22 -6.41
C ARG A 4 23.84 55.28 -6.56
N GLU A 5 23.31 54.67 -7.63
CA GLU A 5 21.88 54.28 -7.70
C GLU A 5 21.67 52.84 -8.22
N GLY A 6 22.70 52.00 -8.28
CA GLY A 6 22.60 50.66 -8.89
C GLY A 6 22.38 49.47 -7.94
N ALA A 7 22.32 49.66 -6.62
CA ALA A 7 22.44 48.52 -5.68
C ALA A 7 21.12 48.04 -5.03
N SER A 8 20.00 48.75 -5.19
CA SER A 8 18.77 48.44 -4.42
C SER A 8 17.80 47.46 -5.13
N GLU A 9 17.80 47.38 -6.46
CA GLU A 9 16.85 46.52 -7.20
C GLU A 9 17.30 45.05 -7.34
N ALA A 10 18.59 44.75 -7.20
CA ALA A 10 19.10 43.39 -7.35
C ALA A 10 18.74 42.47 -6.16
N SER A 11 18.59 43.02 -4.96
CA SER A 11 18.36 42.24 -3.73
C SER A 11 16.93 41.74 -3.57
N GLY A 12 15.92 42.53 -3.98
CA GLY A 12 14.51 42.16 -3.88
C GLY A 12 14.10 41.04 -4.84
N GLY A 13 14.69 41.02 -6.05
CA GLY A 13 14.44 39.97 -7.03
C GLY A 13 15.08 38.62 -6.69
N GLY A 14 16.16 38.60 -5.91
CA GLY A 14 16.79 37.37 -5.41
C GLY A 14 15.93 36.68 -4.37
N ALA A 15 15.50 37.41 -3.34
CA ALA A 15 14.66 36.90 -2.26
C ALA A 15 13.32 36.33 -2.75
N LEU A 16 12.64 37.02 -3.69
CA LEU A 16 11.37 36.56 -4.29
C LEU A 16 11.55 35.31 -5.18
N ARG A 17 12.75 35.09 -5.73
CA ARG A 17 13.08 33.87 -6.49
C ARG A 17 13.37 32.70 -5.57
N ASP A 18 14.06 32.92 -4.45
CA ASP A 18 14.34 31.90 -3.45
C ASP A 18 13.06 31.43 -2.75
N GLU A 19 12.17 32.35 -2.34
CA GLU A 19 10.87 32.03 -1.75
C GLU A 19 9.99 31.20 -2.71
N ARG A 20 10.01 31.53 -4.01
CA ARG A 20 9.28 30.77 -5.03
C ARG A 20 9.85 29.36 -5.22
N GLN A 21 11.18 29.22 -5.17
CA GLN A 21 11.85 27.92 -5.27
C GLN A 21 11.58 27.05 -4.04
N GLU A 22 11.58 27.64 -2.85
CA GLU A 22 11.25 26.96 -1.60
C GLU A 22 9.79 26.49 -1.60
N LYS A 23 8.84 27.37 -1.96
CA LYS A 23 7.44 27.00 -2.13
C LYS A 23 7.24 25.87 -3.14
N LYS A 24 7.95 25.94 -4.29
CA LYS A 24 7.90 24.88 -5.31
C LYS A 24 8.43 23.53 -4.78
N ARG A 25 9.47 23.55 -3.93
CA ARG A 25 10.00 22.34 -3.29
C ARG A 25 9.01 21.77 -2.28
N ALA A 26 8.45 22.60 -1.40
CA ALA A 26 7.45 22.20 -0.42
C ALA A 26 6.20 21.59 -1.08
N ASP A 27 5.71 22.21 -2.16
CA ASP A 27 4.60 21.68 -2.95
C ASP A 27 4.94 20.33 -3.61
N ALA A 28 6.17 20.17 -4.10
CA ALA A 28 6.64 18.91 -4.69
C ALA A 28 6.74 17.80 -3.64
N GLU A 29 7.24 18.09 -2.44
CA GLU A 29 7.27 17.14 -1.33
C GLU A 29 5.86 16.74 -0.88
N THR A 30 4.95 17.71 -0.75
CA THR A 30 3.56 17.45 -0.38
C THR A 30 2.88 16.53 -1.39
N ARG A 31 3.05 16.81 -2.70
CA ARG A 31 2.53 15.93 -3.76
C ARG A 31 3.17 14.55 -3.74
N LYS A 32 4.48 14.44 -3.45
CA LYS A 32 5.17 13.16 -3.34
C LYS A 32 4.60 12.31 -2.20
N ARG A 33 4.40 12.92 -1.02
CA ARG A 33 3.80 12.25 0.15
C ARG A 33 2.37 11.80 -0.13
N ALA A 34 1.54 12.67 -0.71
CA ALA A 34 0.15 12.34 -1.07
C ALA A 34 0.07 11.18 -2.08
N ARG A 35 0.96 11.14 -3.08
CA ARG A 35 1.02 10.03 -4.05
C ARG A 35 1.47 8.72 -3.40
N ALA A 36 2.47 8.76 -2.52
CA ALA A 36 2.93 7.58 -1.81
C ALA A 36 1.83 6.99 -0.92
N GLU A 37 1.10 7.86 -0.21
CA GLU A 37 -0.02 7.45 0.62
C GLU A 37 -1.18 6.89 -0.20
N SER A 38 -1.55 7.53 -1.31
CA SER A 38 -2.58 7.02 -2.21
C SER A 38 -2.20 5.67 -2.81
N ALA A 39 -0.94 5.49 -3.25
CA ALA A 39 -0.48 4.21 -3.80
C ALA A 39 -0.51 3.10 -2.74
N ARG A 40 -0.15 3.44 -1.49
CA ARG A 40 -0.23 2.52 -0.35
C ARG A 40 -1.66 2.10 -0.08
N GLN A 41 -2.60 3.05 -0.01
CA GLN A 41 -4.00 2.79 0.22
C GLN A 41 -4.61 1.91 -0.87
N SER A 42 -4.34 2.21 -2.15
CA SER A 42 -4.78 1.35 -3.25
C SER A 42 -4.23 -0.07 -3.15
N ARG A 43 -2.98 -0.23 -2.68
CA ARG A 43 -2.40 -1.56 -2.49
C ARG A 43 -3.04 -2.34 -1.33
N ILE A 44 -3.44 -1.65 -0.27
CA ILE A 44 -4.21 -2.24 0.83
C ILE A 44 -5.56 -2.74 0.31
N GLU A 45 -6.29 -1.89 -0.41
CA GLU A 45 -7.60 -2.24 -0.98
C GLU A 45 -7.52 -3.43 -1.93
N GLU A 46 -6.48 -3.48 -2.78
CA GLU A 46 -6.23 -4.64 -3.65
C GLU A 46 -5.98 -5.93 -2.86
N LEU A 47 -5.17 -5.87 -1.79
CA LEU A 47 -4.88 -7.03 -0.96
C LEU A 47 -6.13 -7.52 -0.23
N GLU A 48 -6.91 -6.61 0.34
CA GLU A 48 -8.16 -6.92 1.03
C GLU A 48 -9.19 -7.55 0.09
N ALA A 49 -9.33 -7.01 -1.13
CA ALA A 49 -10.20 -7.59 -2.15
C ALA A 49 -9.76 -9.02 -2.54
N ARG A 50 -8.45 -9.26 -2.66
CA ARG A 50 -7.91 -10.60 -2.94
C ARG A 50 -8.15 -11.56 -1.78
N ILE A 51 -7.87 -11.14 -0.54
CA ILE A 51 -8.14 -11.94 0.66
C ILE A 51 -9.61 -12.35 0.72
N ALA A 52 -10.53 -11.39 0.56
CA ALA A 52 -11.96 -11.66 0.58
C ALA A 52 -12.38 -12.65 -0.53
N SER A 53 -11.81 -12.52 -1.74
CA SER A 53 -12.07 -13.46 -2.84
C SER A 53 -11.55 -14.87 -2.53
N THR A 54 -10.34 -14.99 -1.97
CA THR A 54 -9.74 -16.28 -1.63
C THR A 54 -10.49 -16.95 -0.48
N GLU A 55 -10.89 -16.19 0.54
CA GLU A 55 -11.75 -16.67 1.63
C GLU A 55 -13.11 -17.17 1.13
N GLN A 56 -13.72 -16.47 0.17
CA GLN A 56 -14.97 -16.91 -0.45
C GLN A 56 -14.77 -18.24 -1.19
N ALA A 57 -13.67 -18.40 -1.93
CA ALA A 57 -13.34 -19.65 -2.60
C ALA A 57 -13.10 -20.80 -1.61
N ILE A 58 -12.48 -20.52 -0.46
CA ILE A 58 -12.32 -21.51 0.63
C ILE A 58 -13.69 -21.97 1.11
N ARG A 59 -14.61 -21.05 1.41
CA ARG A 59 -15.96 -21.39 1.89
C ARG A 59 -16.75 -22.25 0.90
N GLU A 60 -16.58 -22.04 -0.40
CA GLU A 60 -17.22 -22.84 -1.45
C GLU A 60 -16.66 -24.27 -1.50
N VAL A 61 -15.33 -24.40 -1.37
CA VAL A 61 -14.67 -25.70 -1.30
C VAL A 61 -15.07 -26.44 -0.02
N GLU A 62 -15.12 -25.75 1.12
CA GLU A 62 -15.54 -26.33 2.39
C GLU A 62 -16.99 -26.82 2.37
N GLN A 63 -17.90 -26.09 1.71
CA GLN A 63 -19.28 -26.56 1.49
C GLN A 63 -19.31 -27.84 0.67
N THR A 64 -18.45 -27.96 -0.34
CA THR A 64 -18.32 -29.19 -1.14
C THR A 64 -17.79 -30.34 -0.28
N MET A 65 -16.76 -30.08 0.52
CA MET A 65 -16.15 -31.07 1.43
C MET A 65 -17.12 -31.54 2.53
N ALA A 66 -18.08 -30.69 2.91
CA ALA A 66 -19.11 -31.00 3.89
C ALA A 66 -20.28 -31.84 3.32
N THR A 67 -20.31 -32.12 2.01
CA THR A 67 -21.36 -32.94 1.41
C THR A 67 -21.27 -34.40 1.87
N PRO A 68 -22.40 -35.07 2.16
CA PRO A 68 -22.39 -36.50 2.48
C PRO A 68 -21.76 -37.32 1.37
N GLY A 69 -20.94 -38.31 1.72
CA GLY A 69 -20.27 -39.16 0.76
C GLY A 69 -19.04 -38.55 0.07
N PHE A 70 -18.71 -37.28 0.34
CA PHE A 70 -17.54 -36.62 -0.26
C PHE A 70 -16.24 -37.43 -0.08
N TYR A 71 -16.03 -37.99 1.11
CA TYR A 71 -14.83 -38.77 1.42
C TYR A 71 -14.90 -40.25 1.01
N GLU A 72 -16.00 -40.71 0.40
CA GLU A 72 -16.16 -42.10 -0.03
C GLU A 72 -15.36 -42.40 -1.30
N ASP A 73 -15.23 -41.44 -2.21
CA ASP A 73 -14.33 -41.51 -3.36
C ASP A 73 -13.10 -40.64 -3.12
N ARG A 74 -12.04 -41.25 -2.57
CA ARG A 74 -10.77 -40.55 -2.30
C ARG A 74 -10.14 -39.96 -3.55
N THR A 75 -10.26 -40.64 -4.68
CA THR A 75 -9.70 -40.18 -5.96
C THR A 75 -10.41 -38.92 -6.46
N ALA A 76 -11.73 -38.83 -6.28
CA ALA A 76 -12.51 -37.64 -6.60
C ALA A 76 -12.37 -36.52 -5.54
N ALA A 77 -12.14 -36.87 -4.27
CA ALA A 77 -11.97 -35.91 -3.19
C ALA A 77 -10.60 -35.20 -3.21
N GLN A 78 -9.54 -35.91 -3.64
CA GLN A 78 -8.16 -35.41 -3.55
C GLN A 78 -7.97 -34.04 -4.23
N PRO A 79 -8.43 -33.77 -5.46
CA PRO A 79 -8.26 -32.47 -6.10
C PRO A 79 -8.95 -31.32 -5.36
N VAL A 80 -10.07 -31.59 -4.68
CA VAL A 80 -10.82 -30.60 -3.89
C VAL A 80 -10.08 -30.30 -2.60
N ILE A 81 -9.51 -31.33 -1.95
CA ILE A 81 -8.65 -31.19 -0.77
C ILE A 81 -7.38 -30.39 -1.13
N ASP A 82 -6.72 -30.71 -2.23
CA ASP A 82 -5.52 -30.02 -2.69
C ASP A 82 -5.82 -28.53 -2.96
N ARG A 83 -6.98 -28.25 -3.55
CA ARG A 83 -7.45 -26.87 -3.75
C ARG A 83 -7.69 -26.14 -2.43
N HIS A 84 -8.34 -26.78 -1.45
CA HIS A 84 -8.54 -26.20 -0.12
C HIS A 84 -7.20 -25.84 0.53
N GLN A 85 -6.24 -26.76 0.50
CA GLN A 85 -4.90 -26.54 1.03
C GLN A 85 -4.19 -25.39 0.31
N ALA A 86 -4.20 -25.37 -1.02
CA ALA A 86 -3.59 -24.28 -1.78
C ALA A 86 -4.18 -22.90 -1.43
N LEU A 87 -5.51 -22.82 -1.29
CA LEU A 87 -6.18 -21.58 -0.91
C LEU A 87 -5.85 -21.15 0.53
N MET A 88 -5.77 -22.09 1.48
CA MET A 88 -5.37 -21.79 2.86
C MET A 88 -3.95 -21.22 2.93
N TRP A 89 -3.04 -21.74 2.10
CA TRP A 89 -1.68 -21.19 1.98
C TRP A 89 -1.69 -19.80 1.34
N GLU A 90 -2.48 -19.60 0.29
CA GLU A 90 -2.61 -18.30 -0.37
C GLU A 90 -3.17 -17.22 0.58
N VAL A 91 -4.21 -17.52 1.36
CA VAL A 91 -4.72 -16.57 2.36
C VAL A 91 -3.63 -16.24 3.39
N GLY A 92 -2.87 -17.22 3.85
CA GLY A 92 -1.76 -16.99 4.77
C GLY A 92 -0.69 -16.03 4.21
N ASP A 93 -0.29 -16.23 2.95
CA ASP A 93 0.66 -15.35 2.26
C ASP A 93 0.10 -13.93 2.06
N LEU A 94 -1.18 -13.82 1.66
CA LEU A 94 -1.84 -12.52 1.50
C LEU A 94 -1.98 -11.76 2.81
N MET A 95 -2.34 -12.44 3.89
CA MET A 95 -2.40 -11.85 5.24
C MET A 95 -1.03 -11.36 5.67
N HIS A 96 0.02 -12.14 5.46
CA HIS A 96 1.39 -11.72 5.75
C HIS A 96 1.82 -10.50 4.93
N GLN A 97 1.44 -10.41 3.65
CA GLN A 97 1.69 -9.23 2.82
C GLN A 97 0.95 -7.99 3.33
N TRP A 98 -0.32 -8.15 3.73
CA TRP A 98 -1.13 -7.07 4.29
C TRP A 98 -0.56 -6.57 5.62
N GLU A 99 -0.17 -7.47 6.52
CA GLU A 99 0.46 -7.13 7.80
C GLU A 99 1.79 -6.38 7.63
N GLN A 100 2.63 -6.80 6.68
CA GLN A 100 3.88 -6.10 6.36
C GLN A 100 3.62 -4.68 5.83
N LEU A 101 2.62 -4.53 4.96
CA LEU A 101 2.26 -3.23 4.40
C LEU A 101 1.72 -2.27 5.48
N GLN A 102 0.90 -2.78 6.40
CA GLN A 102 0.39 -2.02 7.54
C GLN A 102 1.49 -1.68 8.55
N SER A 103 2.41 -2.61 8.81
CA SER A 103 3.53 -2.42 9.75
C SER A 103 4.56 -1.40 9.23
N ALA A 104 4.83 -1.38 7.92
CA ALA A 104 5.62 -0.34 7.27
C ALA A 104 5.00 1.07 7.44
N SER A 105 3.72 1.13 7.79
CA SER A 105 2.97 2.37 8.01
C SER A 105 2.99 2.81 9.48
N GLY A 106 3.07 1.86 10.43
CA GLY A 106 3.14 2.12 11.87
C GLY A 106 4.55 2.43 12.41
N LEU A 107 5.61 2.03 11.70
CA LEU A 107 7.01 2.32 12.05
C LEU A 107 7.45 3.78 11.76
N ALA A 108 6.54 4.64 11.31
CA ALA A 108 6.75 6.09 11.28
C ALA A 108 6.33 6.77 12.60
N THR A 109 6.53 6.10 13.75
CA THR A 109 6.51 6.78 15.04
C THR A 109 7.91 7.34 15.29
N PRO A 110 8.11 8.67 15.29
CA PRO A 110 9.43 9.25 15.58
C PRO A 110 9.73 9.06 17.07
N ALA A 111 10.32 7.92 17.42
CA ALA A 111 11.01 7.74 18.69
C ALA A 111 12.46 8.22 18.52
N ASP A 112 12.62 9.54 18.42
CA ASP A 112 13.89 10.25 18.64
C ASP A 112 13.58 11.74 18.87
N VAL A 113 13.19 12.10 20.10
CA VAL A 113 13.71 13.24 20.91
C VAL A 113 13.43 12.98 22.38
#